data_AF-A0A2D8VBD2-F1
#
_entry.id   AF-A0A2D8VBD2-F1
#
_cell.length_a   1.000
_cell.length_b   1.000
_cell.length_c   1.000
_cell.angle_alpha   90.00
_cell.angle_beta   90.00
_cell.angle_gamma   90.00
#
_symmetry.space_group_name_H-M   'P 1'
#
loop_
_entity.id
_entity.type
_entity.pdbx_description
1 polymer ?
#
loop_
_entity_poly.entity_id
_entity_poly.type
_entity_poly.pdbx_seq_one_letter_code
_entity_poly.pdbx_strand_id
1 'polypeptide(L)'
;MKVSYSHDVKRASSHCITWTYRKKRYRKYFKSRIDAVRFKSDKERELGISDPNSIETEVIFLALSEIKDRLDGIESRLEGMENSLSIQESFLSDLRKPPAPKILRISEAAKVLRVSPRKLYYLLEKGVFKRYKLPHTRTTFIKLDEVEEALGSDDVSELLHGS
;
A
#
# COMPACT_ATOMS: atom_id res chain seq x y z
N MET A 1 -44.97 3.75 -36.07
CA MET A 1 -43.68 3.01 -36.23
C MET A 1 -43.08 2.83 -34.84
N LYS A 2 -42.33 1.75 -34.56
CA LYS A 2 -41.76 1.50 -33.22
C LYS A 2 -40.29 1.14 -33.32
N VAL A 3 -39.46 1.76 -32.48
CA VAL A 3 -38.05 1.41 -32.28
C VAL A 3 -37.92 0.85 -30.86
N SER A 4 -37.42 -0.38 -30.72
CA SER A 4 -37.36 -1.10 -29.45
C SER A 4 -35.93 -1.52 -29.14
N TYR A 5 -35.49 -1.28 -27.91
CA TYR A 5 -34.23 -1.76 -27.35
C TYR A 5 -34.40 -3.12 -26.65
N SER A 6 -33.39 -3.97 -26.77
CA SER A 6 -33.28 -5.27 -26.10
C SER A 6 -31.83 -5.53 -25.71
N HIS A 7 -31.62 -6.28 -24.62
CA HIS A 7 -30.30 -6.67 -24.13
C HIS A 7 -30.19 -8.19 -24.03
N ASP A 8 -29.13 -8.78 -24.58
CA ASP A 8 -28.85 -10.21 -24.56
C ASP A 8 -27.44 -10.47 -24.01
N VAL A 9 -27.37 -10.97 -22.78
CA VAL A 9 -26.13 -11.22 -22.04
C VAL A 9 -25.24 -12.27 -22.71
N LYS A 10 -25.81 -13.14 -23.57
CA LYS A 10 -25.08 -14.25 -24.19
C LYS A 10 -24.28 -13.88 -25.44
N ARG A 11 -24.33 -12.61 -25.89
CA ARG A 11 -23.67 -12.14 -27.13
C ARG A 11 -22.63 -11.07 -26.84
N ALA A 12 -21.53 -11.08 -27.61
CA ALA A 12 -20.49 -10.05 -27.56
C ALA A 12 -21.00 -8.64 -27.93
N SER A 13 -22.06 -8.55 -28.73
CA SER A 13 -22.83 -7.33 -28.97
C SER A 13 -24.21 -7.49 -28.33
N SER A 14 -24.26 -7.30 -27.02
CA SER A 14 -25.44 -7.58 -26.19
C SER A 14 -26.59 -6.61 -26.42
N HIS A 15 -26.29 -5.39 -26.85
CA HIS A 15 -27.28 -4.35 -27.06
C HIS A 15 -27.87 -4.43 -28.47
N CYS A 16 -29.20 -4.47 -28.59
CA CYS A 16 -29.89 -4.71 -29.86
C CYS A 16 -31.06 -3.76 -30.03
N ILE A 17 -31.09 -3.05 -31.16
CA ILE A 17 -32.21 -2.20 -31.58
C ILE A 17 -32.98 -2.90 -32.69
N THR A 18 -34.30 -2.96 -32.55
CA THR A 18 -35.22 -3.46 -33.58
C THR A 18 -36.23 -2.39 -33.96
N TRP A 19 -36.52 -2.24 -35.25
CA TRP A 19 -37.53 -1.30 -35.72
C TRP A 19 -38.31 -1.83 -36.91
N THR A 20 -39.50 -1.27 -37.14
CA THR A 20 -40.34 -1.60 -38.29
C THR A 20 -40.49 -0.40 -39.23
N TYR A 21 -40.16 -0.60 -40.50
CA TYR A 21 -40.26 0.42 -41.54
C TYR A 21 -40.90 -0.18 -42.79
N ARG A 22 -41.96 0.46 -43.32
CA ARG A 22 -42.72 0.01 -44.50
C ARG A 22 -43.07 -1.50 -44.46
N LYS A 23 -43.62 -1.96 -43.32
CA LYS A 23 -43.99 -3.37 -43.05
C LYS A 23 -42.81 -4.38 -43.01
N LYS A 24 -41.55 -3.93 -43.08
CA LYS A 24 -40.35 -4.77 -42.88
C LYS A 24 -39.73 -4.54 -41.50
N ARG A 25 -39.20 -5.60 -40.89
CA ARG A 25 -38.52 -5.55 -39.59
C ARG A 25 -37.01 -5.53 -39.78
N TYR A 26 -36.34 -4.61 -39.11
CA TYR A 26 -34.89 -4.43 -39.13
C TYR A 26 -34.32 -4.62 -37.73
N ARG A 27 -33.04 -5.02 -37.66
CA ARG A 27 -32.32 -5.23 -36.41
C ARG A 27 -30.85 -4.83 -36.56
N LYS A 28 -30.29 -4.18 -35.55
CA LYS A 28 -28.86 -3.85 -35.45
C LYS A 28 -28.36 -4.11 -34.04
N TYR A 29 -27.13 -4.61 -33.93
CA TYR A 29 -26.47 -4.94 -32.67
C TYR A 29 -25.33 -3.97 -32.37
N PHE A 30 -25.05 -3.74 -31.09
CA PHE A 30 -24.07 -2.79 -30.57
C PHE A 30 -23.28 -3.40 -29.41
N LYS A 31 -22.03 -2.98 -29.27
CA LYS A 31 -21.15 -3.38 -28.17
C LYS A 31 -21.39 -2.56 -26.91
N SER A 32 -21.67 -1.27 -27.05
CA SER A 32 -21.99 -0.36 -25.94
C SER A 32 -23.47 -0.03 -25.89
N ARG A 33 -24.00 0.12 -24.67
CA ARG A 33 -25.35 0.61 -24.41
C ARG A 33 -25.52 2.03 -24.96
N ILE A 34 -24.50 2.87 -24.81
CA ILE A 34 -24.51 4.27 -25.25
C ILE A 34 -24.71 4.34 -26.77
N ASP A 35 -23.97 3.52 -27.52
CA ASP A 35 -24.08 3.48 -28.99
C ASP A 35 -25.48 3.00 -29.44
N ALA A 36 -26.05 2.03 -28.73
CA ALA A 36 -27.39 1.53 -29.02
C ALA A 36 -28.47 2.59 -28.79
N VAL A 37 -28.36 3.36 -27.71
CA VAL A 37 -29.29 4.44 -27.36
C VAL A 37 -29.15 5.61 -28.33
N ARG A 38 -27.92 6.01 -28.69
CA ARG A 38 -27.67 7.01 -29.74
C ARG A 38 -28.31 6.62 -31.06
N PHE A 39 -28.10 5.39 -31.51
CA PHE A 39 -28.71 4.89 -32.75
C PHE A 39 -30.24 4.82 -32.68
N LYS A 40 -30.79 4.40 -31.53
CA LYS A 40 -32.23 4.39 -31.30
C LYS A 40 -32.81 5.79 -31.50
N SER A 41 -32.19 6.79 -30.88
CA SER A 41 -32.54 8.20 -31.01
C SER A 41 -32.51 8.68 -32.46
N ASP A 42 -31.40 8.45 -33.17
CA ASP A 42 -31.26 8.87 -34.57
C ASP A 42 -32.37 8.25 -35.43
N LYS A 43 -32.71 6.99 -35.18
CA LYS A 43 -33.82 6.30 -35.85
C LYS A 43 -35.19 6.81 -35.45
N GLU A 44 -35.40 7.18 -34.20
CA GLU A 44 -36.66 7.80 -33.79
C GLU A 44 -36.83 9.19 -34.41
N ARG A 45 -35.75 9.96 -34.56
CA ARG A 45 -35.74 11.25 -35.25
C ARG A 45 -36.00 11.11 -36.75
N GLU A 46 -35.34 10.18 -37.44
CA GLU A 46 -35.59 9.86 -38.85
C GLU A 46 -37.07 9.48 -39.11
N LEU A 47 -37.72 8.85 -38.14
CA LEU A 47 -39.11 8.40 -38.24
C LEU A 47 -40.12 9.42 -37.68
N GLY A 48 -39.66 10.59 -37.19
CA GLY A 48 -40.51 11.65 -36.64
C GLY A 48 -41.19 11.29 -35.32
N ILE A 49 -40.58 10.43 -34.49
CA ILE A 49 -41.19 9.83 -33.29
C ILE A 49 -40.83 10.60 -31.99
N SER A 50 -39.73 11.36 -31.94
CA SER A 50 -39.14 11.80 -30.66
C SER A 50 -38.90 13.30 -30.51
N ASP A 51 -38.99 13.76 -29.26
CA ASP A 51 -38.57 15.08 -28.77
C ASP A 51 -37.04 15.15 -28.61
N PRO A 52 -36.38 16.25 -29.03
CA PRO A 52 -34.92 16.32 -29.11
C PRO A 52 -34.21 16.31 -27.74
N ASN A 53 -34.84 16.82 -26.67
CA ASN A 53 -34.16 17.06 -25.39
C ASN A 53 -34.12 15.85 -24.44
N SER A 54 -34.94 14.81 -24.63
CA SER A 54 -34.98 13.69 -23.66
C SER A 54 -33.78 12.74 -23.79
N ILE A 55 -33.16 12.72 -24.96
CA ILE A 55 -32.08 11.78 -25.31
C ILE A 55 -30.74 12.23 -24.73
N GLU A 56 -30.46 13.53 -24.74
CA GLU A 56 -29.19 14.06 -24.21
C GLU A 56 -29.06 13.71 -22.73
N THR A 57 -30.13 13.89 -21.96
CA THR A 57 -30.19 13.52 -20.55
C THR A 57 -29.98 12.02 -20.34
N GLU A 58 -30.64 11.16 -21.12
CA GLU A 58 -30.49 9.70 -21.01
C GLU A 58 -29.06 9.24 -21.33
N VAL A 59 -28.45 9.78 -22.38
CA VAL A 59 -27.06 9.47 -22.75
C VAL A 59 -26.09 9.96 -21.68
N ILE A 60 -26.31 11.16 -21.12
CA ILE A 60 -25.49 11.70 -20.03
C ILE A 60 -25.58 10.80 -18.80
N PHE A 61 -26.79 10.40 -18.38
CA PHE A 61 -26.97 9.49 -17.24
C PHE A 61 -26.27 8.16 -17.45
N LEU A 62 -26.35 7.59 -18.66
CA LEU A 62 -25.67 6.33 -18.97
C LEU A 62 -24.14 6.45 -18.92
N ALA A 63 -23.60 7.55 -19.46
CA ALA A 63 -22.17 7.82 -19.39
C ALA A 63 -21.71 8.01 -17.93
N LEU A 64 -22.47 8.75 -17.13
CA LEU A 64 -22.19 8.95 -15.71
C LEU A 64 -22.25 7.64 -14.92
N SER A 65 -23.22 6.76 -15.20
CA SER A 65 -23.29 5.43 -14.59
C SER A 65 -22.08 4.57 -14.95
N GLU A 66 -21.66 4.56 -16.22
CA GLU A 66 -20.47 3.80 -16.63
C GLU A 66 -19.19 4.33 -15.99
N ILE A 67 -19.06 5.66 -15.84
CA ILE A 67 -17.95 6.28 -15.11
C ILE A 67 -17.98 5.85 -13.65
N LYS A 68 -19.14 5.90 -13.00
CA LYS A 68 -19.31 5.46 -11.61
C LYS A 68 -18.89 4.01 -11.43
N ASP A 69 -19.39 3.09 -12.26
CA ASP A 69 -19.05 1.66 -12.16
C ASP A 69 -17.54 1.41 -12.31
N ARG A 70 -16.87 2.19 -13.18
CA ARG A 70 -15.42 2.13 -13.32
C ARG A 70 -14.69 2.68 -12.10
N LEU A 71 -15.18 3.76 -11.50
CA LEU A 71 -14.61 4.33 -10.27
C LEU A 71 -14.76 3.37 -9.09
N ASP A 72 -15.94 2.79 -8.89
CA ASP A 72 -16.19 1.79 -7.84
C ASP A 72 -15.25 0.57 -8.03
N GLY A 73 -14.99 0.17 -9.28
CA GLY A 73 -14.03 -0.88 -9.59
C GLY A 73 -12.56 -0.51 -9.34
N ILE A 74 -12.19 0.76 -9.44
CA ILE A 74 -10.85 1.26 -9.10
C ILE A 74 -10.68 1.30 -7.59
N GLU A 75 -11.69 1.80 -6.86
CA GLU A 75 -11.70 1.87 -5.40
C GLU A 75 -11.47 0.50 -4.78
N SER A 76 -12.23 -0.52 -5.20
CA SER A 76 -12.03 -1.91 -4.75
C SER A 76 -10.63 -2.46 -5.01
N ARG A 77 -10.01 -2.09 -6.15
CA ARG A 77 -8.63 -2.51 -6.47
C ARG A 77 -7.60 -1.81 -5.58
N LEU A 78 -7.81 -0.52 -5.29
CA LEU A 78 -6.96 0.25 -4.39
C LEU A 78 -7.04 -0.31 -2.97
N GLU A 79 -8.23 -0.60 -2.45
CA GLU A 79 -8.39 -1.27 -1.16
C GLU A 79 -7.66 -2.62 -1.11
N GLY A 80 -7.75 -3.41 -2.19
CA GLY A 80 -7.00 -4.67 -2.30
C GLY A 80 -5.48 -4.46 -2.26
N MET A 81 -4.97 -3.42 -2.92
CA MET A 81 -3.56 -3.07 -2.91
C MET A 81 -3.10 -2.56 -1.54
N GLU A 82 -3.85 -1.68 -0.89
CA GLU A 82 -3.54 -1.15 0.44
C GLU A 82 -3.45 -2.26 1.48
N ASN A 83 -4.40 -3.20 1.46
CA ASN A 83 -4.36 -4.38 2.32
C ASN A 83 -3.11 -5.24 2.07
N SER A 84 -2.74 -5.45 0.80
CA SER A 84 -1.54 -6.21 0.45
C SER A 84 -0.25 -5.52 0.90
N LEU A 85 -0.18 -4.19 0.82
CA LEU A 85 0.95 -3.41 1.29
C LEU A 85 1.07 -3.44 2.81
N SER A 86 -0.03 -3.29 3.53
CA SER A 86 -0.05 -3.39 4.99
C SER A 86 0.48 -4.75 5.48
N ILE A 87 0.07 -5.84 4.81
CA ILE A 87 0.58 -7.19 5.10
C ILE A 87 2.08 -7.30 4.78
N GLN A 88 2.54 -6.72 3.67
CA GLN A 88 3.98 -6.73 3.34
C GLN A 88 4.81 -5.92 4.35
N GLU A 89 4.30 -4.77 4.80
CA GLU A 89 4.94 -3.95 5.83
C GLU A 89 5.07 -4.70 7.15
N SER A 90 4.04 -5.45 7.57
CA SER A 90 4.14 -6.27 8.78
C SER A 90 5.22 -7.34 8.64
N PHE A 91 5.27 -8.05 7.51
CA PHE A 91 6.33 -9.04 7.27
C PHE A 91 7.73 -8.42 7.22
N LEU A 92 7.88 -7.23 6.62
CA LEU A 92 9.15 -6.51 6.63
C LEU A 92 9.54 -6.06 8.03
N SER A 93 8.57 -5.69 8.86
CA SER A 93 8.81 -5.35 10.27
C SER A 93 9.31 -6.55 11.06
N ASP A 94 8.77 -7.75 10.82
CA ASP A 94 9.20 -9.00 11.45
C ASP A 94 10.60 -9.44 10.98
N LEU A 95 10.92 -9.20 9.70
CA LEU A 95 12.23 -9.50 9.12
C LEU A 95 13.31 -8.48 9.50
N ARG A 96 12.92 -7.32 10.05
CA ARG A 96 13.86 -6.28 10.43
C ARG A 96 14.66 -6.75 11.64
N LYS A 97 15.87 -7.26 11.36
CA LYS A 97 16.84 -7.62 12.40
C LYS A 97 16.98 -6.42 13.35
N PRO A 98 17.00 -6.65 14.68
CA PRO A 98 17.27 -5.56 15.61
C PRO A 98 18.60 -4.90 15.22
N PRO A 99 18.71 -3.57 15.39
CA PRO A 99 19.95 -2.86 15.07
C PRO A 99 21.11 -3.55 15.77
N ALA A 100 22.22 -3.75 15.04
CA ALA A 100 23.40 -4.41 15.58
C ALA A 100 23.79 -3.71 16.90
N PRO A 101 23.98 -4.48 17.99
CA PRO A 101 24.27 -3.86 19.28
C PRO A 101 25.58 -3.09 19.17
N LYS A 102 25.56 -1.81 19.53
CA LYS A 102 26.76 -0.97 19.59
C LYS A 102 27.58 -1.42 20.79
N ILE A 103 28.63 -2.20 20.51
CA ILE A 103 29.51 -2.78 21.53
C ILE A 103 30.96 -2.45 21.22
N LEU A 104 31.75 -2.26 22.27
CA LEU A 104 33.18 -2.01 22.18
C LEU A 104 33.94 -3.17 22.78
N ARG A 105 35.08 -3.54 22.17
CA ARG A 105 36.02 -4.46 22.82
C ARG A 105 36.60 -3.76 24.05
N ILE A 106 37.00 -4.54 25.07
CA ILE A 106 37.67 -3.96 26.26
C ILE A 106 38.88 -3.10 25.89
N SER A 107 39.65 -3.50 24.87
CA SER A 107 40.80 -2.73 24.38
C SER A 107 40.41 -1.37 23.81
N GLU A 108 39.24 -1.26 23.20
CA GLU A 108 38.72 -0.01 22.63
C GLU A 108 38.10 0.83 23.73
N ALA A 109 37.23 0.25 24.56
CA ALA A 109 36.64 0.92 25.72
C ALA A 109 37.70 1.51 26.66
N ALA A 110 38.81 0.79 26.89
CA ALA A 110 39.94 1.26 27.69
C ALA A 110 40.60 2.51 27.12
N LYS A 111 40.69 2.63 25.79
CA LYS A 111 41.23 3.84 25.13
C LYS A 111 40.28 5.01 25.30
N VAL A 112 38.97 4.78 25.15
CA VAL A 112 37.96 5.84 25.27
C VAL A 112 37.91 6.36 26.72
N LEU A 113 37.85 5.45 27.71
CA LEU A 113 37.81 5.78 29.13
C LEU A 113 39.16 6.20 29.71
N ARG A 114 40.24 6.19 28.92
CA ARG A 114 41.62 6.52 29.35
C ARG A 114 42.10 5.71 30.57
N VAL A 115 41.65 4.46 30.70
CA VAL A 115 42.04 3.54 31.79
C VAL A 115 42.82 2.36 31.26
N SER A 116 43.60 1.71 32.12
CA SER A 116 44.29 0.47 31.72
C SER A 116 43.26 -0.65 31.47
N PRO A 117 43.49 -1.54 30.48
CA PRO A 117 42.62 -2.68 30.24
C PRO A 117 42.42 -3.56 31.47
N ARG A 118 43.46 -3.70 32.31
CA ARG A 118 43.40 -4.44 33.59
C ARG A 118 42.42 -3.81 34.58
N LYS A 119 42.45 -2.47 34.73
CA LYS A 119 41.49 -1.73 35.57
C LYS A 119 40.06 -1.95 35.07
N LEU A 120 39.87 -2.01 33.75
CA LEU A 120 38.57 -2.26 33.14
C LEU A 120 38.04 -3.69 33.40
N TYR A 121 38.92 -4.70 33.37
CA TYR A 121 38.56 -6.05 33.82
C TYR A 121 38.16 -6.10 35.30
N TYR A 122 38.85 -5.34 36.15
CA TYR A 122 38.48 -5.22 37.56
C TYR A 122 37.10 -4.57 37.74
N LEU A 123 36.80 -3.50 36.99
CA LEU A 123 35.47 -2.86 37.01
C LEU A 123 34.35 -3.78 36.53
N LEU A 124 34.64 -4.65 35.55
CA LEU A 124 33.72 -5.70 35.10
C LEU A 124 33.47 -6.76 36.20
N GLU A 125 34.50 -7.16 36.94
CA GLU A 125 34.34 -8.09 38.07
C GLU A 125 33.55 -7.48 39.23
N LYS A 126 33.68 -6.17 39.43
CA LYS A 126 32.91 -5.39 40.41
C LYS A 126 31.47 -5.09 39.98
N GLY A 127 31.10 -5.42 38.75
CA GLY A 127 29.72 -5.24 38.25
C GLY A 127 29.38 -3.82 37.80
N VAL A 128 30.36 -2.92 37.71
CA VAL A 128 30.17 -1.54 37.22
C VAL A 128 29.76 -1.53 35.74
N PHE A 129 30.31 -2.46 34.96
CA PHE A 129 29.95 -2.66 33.55
C PHE A 129 29.35 -4.06 33.34
N LYS A 130 28.40 -4.20 32.42
CA LYS A 130 27.85 -5.50 32.05
C LYS A 130 28.72 -6.17 30.99
N ARG A 131 29.13 -7.40 31.29
CA ARG A 131 29.93 -8.21 30.36
C ARG A 131 29.04 -8.72 29.21
N TYR A 132 29.32 -8.26 28.00
CA TYR A 132 28.69 -8.78 26.80
C TYR A 132 29.63 -9.78 26.10
N LYS A 133 29.15 -11.00 25.84
CA LYS A 133 29.91 -12.05 25.14
C LYS A 133 29.17 -12.44 23.87
N LEU A 134 29.86 -12.39 22.73
CA LEU A 134 29.33 -12.98 21.50
C LEU A 134 29.64 -14.48 21.50
N PRO A 135 28.67 -15.34 21.09
CA PRO A 135 28.77 -16.80 21.18
C PRO A 135 29.95 -17.39 20.39
N HIS A 136 30.48 -16.70 19.38
CA HIS A 136 31.55 -17.18 18.50
C HIS A 136 32.90 -16.51 18.73
N THR A 137 33.06 -15.71 19.78
CA THR A 137 34.33 -15.01 20.07
C THR A 137 34.74 -15.14 21.52
N ARG A 138 36.04 -15.33 21.77
CA ARG A 138 36.62 -15.31 23.13
C ARG A 138 36.76 -13.89 23.69
N THR A 139 36.56 -12.87 22.88
CA THR A 139 36.66 -11.46 23.25
C THR A 139 35.45 -11.02 24.07
N THR A 140 35.72 -10.20 25.08
CA THR A 140 34.71 -9.57 25.93
C THR A 140 34.42 -8.17 25.45
N PHE A 141 33.14 -7.83 25.48
CA PHE A 141 32.62 -6.55 25.04
C PHE A 141 31.86 -5.84 26.15
N ILE A 142 31.73 -4.53 25.99
CA ILE A 142 30.92 -3.64 26.83
C ILE A 142 29.98 -2.88 25.89
N LYS A 143 28.77 -2.57 26.35
CA LYS A 143 27.85 -1.73 25.58
C LYS A 143 28.38 -0.31 25.47
N LEU A 144 28.24 0.29 24.30
CA LEU A 144 28.70 1.66 24.06
C LEU A 144 27.98 2.66 24.98
N ASP A 145 26.67 2.46 25.21
CA ASP A 145 25.86 3.33 26.08
C ASP A 145 26.41 3.40 27.52
N GLU A 146 26.82 2.26 28.10
CA GLU A 146 27.41 2.22 29.45
C GLU A 146 28.77 2.94 29.51
N VAL A 147 29.52 2.94 28.40
CA VAL A 147 30.79 3.65 28.30
C VAL A 147 30.57 5.16 28.18
N GLU A 148 29.56 5.59 27.41
CA GLU A 148 29.19 7.00 27.27
C GLU A 148 28.64 7.59 28.57
N GLU A 149 27.82 6.84 29.33
CA GLU A 149 27.39 7.23 30.68
C GLU A 149 28.59 7.45 31.61
N ALA A 150 29.58 6.53 31.58
CA ALA A 150 30.77 6.62 32.42
C ALA A 150 31.75 7.75 32.01
N LEU A 151 31.67 8.24 30.77
CA LEU A 151 32.38 9.46 30.32
C LEU A 151 31.69 10.75 30.80
N GLY A 152 30.38 10.69 31.03
CA GLY A 152 29.60 11.81 31.55
C GLY A 152 29.79 12.07 33.05
N SER A 153 30.25 11.07 33.80
CA SER A 153 30.70 11.24 35.19
C SER A 153 32.17 11.66 35.22
N ASP A 154 32.50 12.78 35.87
CA ASP A 154 33.81 13.43 35.84
C ASP A 154 34.99 12.52 36.22
N ASP A 155 34.77 11.46 37.01
CA ASP A 155 35.78 10.45 37.32
C ASP A 155 35.25 9.01 37.38
N VAL A 156 35.86 8.09 36.61
CA VAL A 156 35.52 6.65 36.58
C VAL A 156 35.68 5.97 37.97
N SER A 157 36.45 6.59 38.87
CA SER A 157 36.63 6.10 40.24
C SER A 157 35.44 6.45 41.16
N GLU A 158 34.65 7.48 40.84
CA GLU A 158 33.44 7.82 41.60
C GLU A 158 32.30 6.81 41.36
N LEU A 159 32.29 6.17 40.18
CA LEU A 159 31.37 5.08 39.85
C LEU A 159 31.55 3.83 40.74
N LEU A 160 32.66 3.70 41.46
CA LEU A 160 32.88 2.64 42.45
C LEU A 160 32.24 2.93 43.82
N HIS A 161 31.85 4.19 44.07
CA HIS A 161 31.33 4.64 45.35
C HIS A 161 29.83 5.00 45.30
N GLY A 162 29.22 5.02 44.12
CA GLY A 162 27.81 5.35 43.89
C GLY A 162 26.84 4.17 43.74
N SER A 163 27.31 2.92 43.91
CA SER A 163 26.50 1.69 43.81
C SER A 163 26.15 1.09 45.17
#